data_AF-A0A6P0GBP3-F1
#
_entry.id   AF-A0A6P0GBP3-F1
#
_cell.length_a   1.000
_cell.length_b   1.000
_cell.length_c   1.000
_cell.angle_alpha   90.00
_cell.angle_beta   90.00
_cell.angle_gamma   90.00
#
_symmetry.space_group_name_H-M   'P 1'
#
loop_
_entity.id
_entity.type
_entity.pdbx_description
1 polymer ?
#
loop_
_entity_poly.entity_id
_entity_poly.type
_entity_poly.pdbx_seq_one_letter_code
_entity_poly.pdbx_strand_id
1 'polypeptide(L)' 'MALDTWRRLGVTRHPASGLLDRVWQLRDDLTAYDATYVALAEALDCTVVTADGRLARAPGIRCAVTVVPR' A
#
# COMPACT_ATOMS: atom_id res chain seq x y z
N MET A 1 -4.13 -26.77 -2.81
CA MET A 1 -2.83 -26.21 -2.37
C MET A 1 -3.05 -24.86 -1.70
N ALA A 2 -2.18 -24.42 -0.78
CA ALA A 2 -2.33 -23.13 -0.05
C ALA A 2 -2.52 -21.91 -0.97
N LEU A 3 -1.85 -21.88 -2.12
CA LEU A 3 -1.98 -20.80 -3.11
C LEU A 3 -3.38 -20.73 -3.75
N ASP A 4 -4.04 -21.87 -3.96
CA ASP A 4 -5.40 -21.86 -4.52
C ASP A 4 -6.42 -21.36 -3.50
N THR A 5 -6.19 -21.63 -2.22
CA THR A 5 -6.98 -21.06 -1.12
C THR A 5 -6.79 -19.54 -1.08
N TRP A 6 -5.55 -19.07 -1.14
CA TRP A 6 -5.25 -17.63 -1.19
C TRP A 6 -5.92 -16.94 -2.39
N ARG A 7 -5.90 -17.57 -3.57
CA ARG A 7 -6.55 -17.04 -4.78
C ARG A 7 -8.06 -16.84 -4.61
N ARG A 8 -8.70 -17.70 -3.83
CA ARG A 8 -10.15 -17.70 -3.55
C ARG A 8 -10.60 -16.77 -2.42
N LEU A 9 -9.69 -16.12 -1.71
CA LEU A 9 -10.06 -15.09 -0.75
C LEU A 9 -10.83 -13.97 -1.45
N GLY A 10 -11.89 -13.46 -0.81
CA GLY A 10 -12.72 -12.35 -1.29
C GLY A 10 -12.00 -11.00 -1.23
N VAL A 11 -10.84 -10.91 -1.88
CA VAL A 11 -9.99 -9.73 -1.93
C VAL A 11 -10.00 -9.18 -3.35
N THR A 12 -10.29 -7.89 -3.48
CA THR A 12 -10.14 -7.18 -4.75
C THR A 12 -8.66 -6.97 -5.03
N ARG A 13 -8.19 -7.46 -6.17
CA ARG A 13 -6.78 -7.32 -6.60
C ARG A 13 -6.68 -6.16 -7.57
N HIS A 14 -5.83 -5.19 -7.23
CA HIS A 14 -5.55 -4.05 -8.09
C HIS A 14 -4.21 -4.27 -8.84
N PRO A 15 -4.15 -4.05 -10.16
CA PRO A 15 -2.90 -4.12 -10.89
C PRO A 15 -1.98 -2.95 -10.53
N ALA A 16 -0.68 -3.21 -10.34
CA ALA A 16 0.29 -2.18 -9.99
C ALA A 16 0.64 -1.23 -11.14
N SER A 17 0.38 -1.62 -12.40
CA SER A 17 0.77 -0.87 -13.59
C SER A 17 0.22 0.57 -13.62
N GLY A 18 -1.00 0.79 -13.15
CA GLY A 18 -1.61 2.13 -13.08
C GLY A 18 -1.09 3.02 -11.95
N LEU A 19 -0.21 2.50 -11.08
CA LEU A 19 0.30 3.19 -9.90
C LEU A 19 1.77 3.59 -10.04
N LEU A 20 2.46 3.14 -11.10
CA LEU A 20 3.92 3.20 -11.21
C LEU A 20 4.47 4.63 -11.16
N ASP A 21 3.80 5.61 -11.76
CA ASP A 21 4.23 7.01 -11.69
C ASP A 21 4.24 7.52 -10.26
N ARG A 22 3.20 7.18 -9.48
CA ARG A 22 3.10 7.60 -8.09
C ARG A 22 4.07 6.84 -7.20
N VAL A 23 4.24 5.54 -7.44
CA VAL A 23 5.27 4.72 -6.79
C VAL A 23 6.65 5.31 -7.00
N TRP A 24 6.96 5.75 -8.23
CA TRP A 24 8.24 6.34 -8.58
C TRP A 24 8.49 7.68 -7.86
N GLN A 25 7.45 8.49 -7.63
CA GLN A 25 7.57 9.74 -6.88
C GLN A 25 7.92 9.51 -5.40
N LEU A 26 7.55 8.36 -4.83
CA LEU A 26 7.76 8.02 -3.42
C LEU A 26 9.08 7.26 -3.17
N ARG A 27 9.87 7.00 -4.22
CA ARG A 27 11.04 6.10 -4.19
C ARG A 27 12.16 6.52 -3.23
N ASP A 28 12.24 7.80 -2.90
CA ASP A 28 13.32 8.33 -2.06
C ASP A 28 13.11 7.94 -0.57
N ASP A 29 11.86 7.64 -0.18
CA ASP A 29 11.49 7.38 1.22
C ASP A 29 10.83 6.02 1.45
N LEU A 30 10.31 5.38 0.40
CA LEU A 30 9.57 4.11 0.48
C LEU A 30 10.15 3.03 -0.42
N THR A 31 10.08 1.77 0.04
CA THR A 31 10.30 0.63 -0.84
C THR A 31 9.22 0.60 -1.93
N ALA A 32 9.54 0.01 -3.09
CA ALA A 32 8.54 -0.13 -4.17
C ALA A 32 7.27 -0.86 -3.68
N TYR A 33 7.40 -1.77 -2.72
CA TYR A 33 6.29 -2.49 -2.11
C TYR A 33 5.40 -1.55 -1.29
N ASP A 34 5.97 -0.82 -0.32
CA ASP A 34 5.22 0.10 0.53
C ASP A 34 4.61 1.25 -0.27
N ALA A 35 5.38 1.78 -1.22
CA ALA A 35 4.92 2.81 -2.14
C ALA A 35 3.73 2.35 -2.98
N THR A 36 3.65 1.06 -3.35
CA THR A 36 2.49 0.51 -4.08
C THR A 36 1.23 0.52 -3.22
N TYR A 37 1.32 0.16 -1.94
CA TYR A 37 0.18 0.23 -1.01
C TYR A 37 -0.27 1.66 -0.76
N VAL A 38 0.68 2.59 -0.56
CA VAL A 38 0.38 4.02 -0.41
C VAL A 38 -0.26 4.58 -1.68
N ALA A 39 0.33 4.34 -2.85
CA ALA A 39 -0.20 4.82 -4.12
C ALA A 39 -1.61 4.29 -4.40
N LEU A 40 -1.86 3.01 -4.09
CA LEU A 40 -3.19 2.43 -4.21
C LEU A 40 -4.19 3.09 -3.26
N ALA A 41 -3.81 3.28 -2.00
CA ALA A 41 -4.69 3.92 -1.01
C ALA A 41 -5.00 5.37 -1.37
N GLU A 42 -4.03 6.12 -1.88
CA GLU A 42 -4.25 7.46 -2.42
C GLU A 42 -5.21 7.45 -3.63
N ALA A 43 -5.07 6.48 -4.54
CA ALA A 43 -5.94 6.37 -5.72
C ALA A 43 -7.39 5.96 -5.37
N LEU A 44 -7.57 5.23 -4.26
CA LEU A 44 -8.87 4.79 -3.77
C LEU A 44 -9.46 5.74 -2.71
N ASP A 45 -8.77 6.82 -2.37
CA ASP A 45 -9.12 7.74 -1.29
C ASP A 45 -9.43 7.01 0.04
N CYS A 46 -8.52 6.10 0.43
CA CYS A 46 -8.70 5.27 1.61
C CYS A 46 -7.46 5.24 2.52
N THR A 47 -7.63 4.64 3.70
CA THR A 47 -6.58 4.55 4.72
C THR A 47 -5.74 3.29 4.53
N VAL A 48 -4.40 3.42 4.59
CA VAL A 48 -3.50 2.25 4.71
C VAL A 48 -3.52 1.75 6.14
N VAL A 49 -3.85 0.47 6.34
CA VAL A 49 -3.70 -0.20 7.64
C VAL A 49 -2.42 -1.03 7.62
N THR A 50 -1.53 -0.83 8.59
CA THR A 50 -0.21 -1.50 8.60
C THR A 50 0.26 -1.81 10.03
N ALA A 51 1.08 -2.85 10.17
CA ALA A 51 1.83 -3.12 11.41
C ALA A 51 3.18 -2.40 11.44
N ASP A 52 3.63 -1.83 10.32
CA ASP A 52 4.85 -1.04 10.28
C ASP A 52 4.57 0.43 10.61
N GLY A 53 4.94 0.82 11.83
CA GLY A 53 4.80 2.20 12.30
C GLY A 53 5.66 3.22 11.56
N ARG A 54 6.68 2.80 10.80
CA ARG A 54 7.51 3.71 10.00
C ARG A 54 6.75 4.29 8.82
N LEU A 55 5.84 3.52 8.23
CA LEU A 55 5.06 3.93 7.06
C LEU A 55 4.19 5.16 7.35
N ALA A 56 3.65 5.26 8.57
CA ALA A 56 2.85 6.40 9.01
C ALA A 56 3.62 7.74 9.08
N ARG A 57 4.95 7.70 8.98
CA ARG A 57 5.83 8.89 9.03
C ARG A 57 6.50 9.16 7.69
N ALA A 58 6.17 8.41 6.65
CA ALA A 58 6.78 8.60 5.34
C ALA A 58 6.40 9.98 4.77
N PRO A 59 7.37 10.81 4.37
CA PRO A 59 7.07 12.11 3.79
C PRO A 59 6.41 11.95 2.42
N GLY A 60 5.62 12.97 2.05
CA GLY A 60 5.01 13.05 0.73
C GLY A 60 3.80 12.12 0.49
N ILE A 61 3.44 11.25 1.43
CA ILE A 61 2.21 10.45 1.34
C ILE A 61 0.97 11.34 1.54
N ARG A 62 -0.11 11.04 0.84
CA ARG A 62 -1.36 11.82 0.85
C ARG A 62 -2.55 11.08 1.47
N CYS A 63 -2.40 9.78 1.72
CA CYS A 63 -3.41 8.97 2.38
C CYS A 63 -3.21 8.94 3.91
N ALA A 64 -4.29 8.69 4.66
CA ALA A 64 -4.19 8.38 6.07
C ALA A 64 -3.50 7.02 6.29
N VAL A 65 -2.82 6.87 7.42
CA VAL A 65 -2.21 5.60 7.84
C VAL A 65 -2.66 5.25 9.25
N THR A 66 -3.23 4.05 9.41
CA THR A 66 -3.59 3.47 10.70
C THR A 66 -2.59 2.37 11.04
N VAL A 67 -1.87 2.53 12.14
CA VAL A 67 -0.96 1.50 12.64
C VAL A 67 -1.73 0.60 13.60
N VAL A 68 -1.74 -0.71 13.35
CA VAL A 68 -2.37 -1.65 14.28
C VAL A 68 -1.56 -1.71 15.58
N PRO A 69 -2.22 -1.65 16.75
CA PRO A 69 -1.55 -1.81 18.04
C PRO A 69 -0.94 -3.21 18.15
N ARG A 70 0.17 -3.30 18.89
CA ARG A 70 0.83 -4.58 19.18
C ARG A 70 0.03 -5.44 20.14
#